data_AF-A0A831V0E4-F1
#
_entry.id   AF-A0A831V0E4-F1
#
_cell.length_a   1.000
_cell.length_b   1.000
_cell.length_c   1.000
_cell.angle_alpha   90.00
_cell.angle_beta   90.00
_cell.angle_gamma   90.00
#
_symmetry.space_group_name_H-M   'P 1'
#
loop_
_entity.id
_entity.type
_entity.pdbx_description
1 polymer ?
#
loop_
_entity_poly.entity_id
_entity_poly.type
_entity_poly.pdbx_seq_one_letter_code
_entity_poly.pdbx_strand_id
1 'polypeptide(L)'
;MMREPMLWLLFAGVLIVSLGLVWLALELAGLPVHGRDGAVHAMGLGALAVMALGMMTRVSAGHTGRPIALPGLFRPVLVILLAAVGLRLLLPIWPGLQPSWLAVTAGSLSLVYLAMLIVIGPWLISERADARPAARR
;
A
#
# COMPACT_ATOMS: atom_id res chain seq x y z
N MET A 1 -3.06 -0.01 19.42
CA MET A 1 -2.52 -0.05 18.03
C MET A 1 -3.60 -0.14 16.95
N MET A 2 -4.66 -0.96 17.08
CA MET A 2 -5.75 -1.04 16.07
C MET A 2 -6.65 0.21 15.94
N ARG A 3 -6.40 1.27 16.73
CA ARG A 3 -7.14 2.54 16.67
C ARG A 3 -6.67 3.45 15.54
N GLU A 4 -5.45 3.25 15.03
CA GLU A 4 -4.84 4.09 14.00
C GLU A 4 -4.37 3.21 12.82
N PRO A 5 -5.29 2.78 11.94
CA PRO A 5 -4.98 1.86 10.84
C PRO A 5 -3.87 2.39 9.91
N MET A 6 -3.78 3.72 9.71
CA MET A 6 -2.74 4.33 8.88
C MET A 6 -1.34 4.21 9.48
N LEU A 7 -1.21 4.25 10.81
CA LEU A 7 0.06 4.02 11.48
C LEU A 7 0.49 2.56 11.36
N TRP A 8 -0.48 1.65 11.40
CA TRP A 8 -0.21 0.22 11.20
C TRP A 8 0.34 -0.07 9.80
N LEU A 9 -0.23 0.56 8.76
CA LEU A 9 0.27 0.47 7.38
C LEU A 9 1.72 0.96 7.26
N LEU A 10 2.08 2.03 7.96
CA LEU A 10 3.46 2.54 7.98
C LEU A 10 4.42 1.46 8.51
N PHE A 11 4.15 0.90 9.69
CA PHE A 11 5.03 -0.13 10.28
C PHE A 11 5.01 -1.44 9.50
N ALA A 12 3.85 -1.85 8.96
CA ALA A 12 3.76 -3.02 8.10
C ALA A 12 4.61 -2.86 6.84
N GLY A 13 4.56 -1.69 6.19
CA GLY A 13 5.41 -1.40 5.04
C GLY A 13 6.90 -1.43 5.38
N VAL A 14 7.30 -0.79 6.50
CA VAL A 14 8.69 -0.84 7.00
C VAL A 14 9.16 -2.28 7.26
N LEU A 15 8.31 -3.11 7.88
CA LEU A 15 8.61 -4.50 8.12
C LEU A 15 8.81 -5.26 6.80
N ILE A 16 7.92 -5.09 5.83
CA ILE A 16 8.01 -5.75 4.51
C ILE A 16 9.29 -5.33 3.76
N VAL A 17 9.65 -4.04 3.80
CA VAL A 17 10.91 -3.55 3.21
C VAL A 17 12.11 -4.20 3.90
N SER A 18 12.09 -4.26 5.23
CA SER A 18 13.16 -4.89 6.03
C SER A 18 13.30 -6.37 5.69
N LEU A 19 12.19 -7.09 5.54
CA LEU A 19 12.18 -8.49 5.09
C LEU A 19 12.73 -8.64 3.67
N GLY A 20 12.43 -7.71 2.76
CA GLY A 20 13.02 -7.68 1.42
C GLY A 20 14.54 -7.48 1.42
N LEU A 21 15.06 -6.62 2.32
CA LEU A 21 16.51 -6.45 2.50
C LEU A 21 17.16 -7.71 3.09
N VAL A 22 16.54 -8.34 4.08
CA VAL A 22 17.02 -9.62 4.63
C VAL A 22 17.03 -10.69 3.55
N TRP A 23 15.96 -10.80 2.76
CA TRP A 23 15.90 -11.73 1.62
C TRP A 23 17.08 -11.48 0.66
N LEU A 24 17.30 -10.23 0.23
CA LEU A 24 18.42 -9.89 -0.65
C LEU A 24 19.77 -10.28 -0.03
N ALA A 25 19.97 -10.04 1.27
CA ALA A 25 21.19 -10.43 1.96
C ALA A 25 21.40 -11.95 1.97
N LEU A 26 20.35 -12.73 2.19
CA LEU A 26 20.41 -14.20 2.14
C LEU A 26 20.73 -14.71 0.73
N GLU A 27 20.17 -14.08 -0.31
CA GLU A 27 20.47 -14.40 -1.71
C GLU A 27 21.94 -14.14 -2.05
N LEU A 28 22.47 -12.97 -1.65
CA LEU A 28 23.88 -12.62 -1.84
C LEU A 28 24.83 -13.51 -1.02
N ALA A 29 24.36 -14.10 0.08
CA ALA A 29 25.10 -15.09 0.85
C ALA A 29 25.08 -16.50 0.23
N GLY A 30 24.42 -16.68 -0.93
CA GLY A 30 24.35 -17.96 -1.64
C GLY A 30 23.30 -18.93 -1.12
N LEU A 31 22.37 -18.48 -0.27
CA LEU A 31 21.27 -19.32 0.19
C LEU A 31 20.20 -19.46 -0.91
N PRO A 32 19.52 -20.62 -1.01
CA PRO A 32 18.54 -20.90 -2.07
C PRO A 32 17.18 -20.22 -1.80
N VAL A 33 17.16 -18.88 -1.76
CA VAL A 33 15.96 -18.08 -1.45
C VAL A 33 15.17 -17.66 -2.70
N HIS A 34 15.04 -18.53 -3.71
CA HIS A 34 14.12 -18.31 -4.86
C HIS A 34 14.36 -17.00 -5.68
N GLY A 35 15.59 -16.48 -5.67
CA GLY A 35 16.05 -15.44 -6.59
C GLY A 35 15.81 -13.98 -6.16
N ARG A 36 16.51 -13.07 -6.86
CA ARG A 36 16.57 -11.62 -6.57
C ARG A 36 15.24 -10.89 -6.77
N ASP A 37 14.40 -11.38 -7.68
CA ASP A 37 13.13 -10.75 -8.05
C ASP A 37 12.17 -10.64 -6.86
N GLY A 38 12.12 -11.67 -6.01
CA GLY A 38 11.28 -11.68 -4.80
C GLY A 38 11.66 -10.56 -3.82
N ALA A 39 12.96 -10.39 -3.59
CA ALA A 39 13.50 -9.34 -2.72
C ALA A 39 13.18 -7.93 -3.24
N VAL A 40 13.33 -7.70 -4.55
CA VAL A 40 13.00 -6.41 -5.20
C VAL A 40 11.52 -6.09 -5.06
N HIS A 41 10.64 -7.09 -5.28
CA HIS A 41 9.20 -6.88 -5.10
C HIS A 41 8.81 -6.68 -3.65
N ALA A 42 9.43 -7.37 -2.68
CA ALA A 42 9.21 -7.12 -1.26
C ALA A 42 9.53 -5.67 -0.90
N MET A 43 10.70 -5.18 -1.30
CA MET A 43 11.09 -3.78 -1.05
C MET A 43 10.14 -2.79 -1.74
N GLY A 44 9.85 -3.00 -3.02
CA GLY A 44 8.96 -2.11 -3.79
C GLY A 44 7.53 -2.08 -3.25
N LEU A 45 6.96 -3.23 -2.93
CA LEU A 45 5.60 -3.33 -2.40
C LEU A 45 5.50 -2.80 -0.97
N GLY A 46 6.47 -3.11 -0.12
CA GLY A 46 6.51 -2.57 1.24
C GLY A 46 6.58 -1.04 1.24
N ALA A 47 7.46 -0.47 0.42
CA ALA A 47 7.67 0.97 0.37
C ALA A 47 6.56 1.72 -0.39
N LEU A 48 6.29 1.33 -1.63
CA LEU A 48 5.40 2.08 -2.51
C LEU A 48 3.95 1.68 -2.31
N ALA A 49 3.63 0.39 -2.16
CA ALA A 49 2.25 -0.07 -2.08
C ALA A 49 1.68 0.07 -0.66
N VAL A 50 2.37 -0.43 0.37
CA VAL A 50 1.84 -0.48 1.74
C VAL A 50 2.11 0.83 2.48
N MET A 51 3.37 1.21 2.60
CA MET A 51 3.78 2.40 3.36
C MET A 51 3.26 3.68 2.71
N ALA A 52 3.49 3.87 1.41
CA ALA A 52 3.08 5.11 0.75
C ALA A 52 1.55 5.28 0.69
N LEU A 53 0.76 4.20 0.55
CA LEU A 53 -0.71 4.28 0.64
C LEU A 53 -1.16 4.82 2.00
N GLY A 54 -0.59 4.29 3.08
CA GLY A 54 -0.87 4.77 4.44
C GLY A 54 -0.47 6.23 4.64
N MET A 55 0.73 6.61 4.18
CA MET A 55 1.23 7.98 4.28
C MET A 55 0.42 8.96 3.43
N MET A 56 0.15 8.65 2.16
CA MET A 56 -0.63 9.51 1.26
C MET A 56 -2.04 9.74 1.81
N THR A 57 -2.67 8.70 2.35
CA THR A 57 -4.00 8.83 2.98
C THR A 57 -3.96 9.78 4.18
N ARG A 58 -2.97 9.61 5.07
CA ARG A 58 -2.79 10.43 6.27
C ARG A 58 -2.48 11.89 5.94
N VAL A 59 -1.54 12.12 5.04
CA VAL A 59 -1.08 13.45 4.62
C VAL A 59 -2.21 14.19 3.89
N SER A 60 -2.92 13.51 2.98
CA SER A 60 -4.07 14.10 2.28
C SER A 60 -5.19 14.48 3.25
N ALA A 61 -5.52 13.62 4.23
CA ALA A 61 -6.52 13.96 5.24
C ALA A 61 -6.08 15.19 6.06
N GLY A 62 -4.84 15.21 6.55
CA GLY A 62 -4.30 16.29 7.37
C GLY A 62 -4.25 17.64 6.66
N HIS A 63 -3.80 17.69 5.40
CA HIS A 63 -3.71 18.95 4.65
C HIS A 63 -5.05 19.46 4.12
N THR A 64 -6.05 18.58 3.99
CA THR A 64 -7.37 18.96 3.48
C THR A 64 -8.40 19.24 4.60
N GLY A 65 -7.93 19.34 5.85
CA GLY A 65 -8.78 19.66 7.01
C GLY A 65 -9.74 18.54 7.39
N ARG A 66 -9.50 17.30 6.93
CA ARG A 66 -10.36 16.14 7.19
C ARG A 66 -9.83 15.33 8.37
N PRO A 67 -10.69 14.60 9.11
CA PRO A 67 -10.25 13.73 10.19
C PRO A 67 -9.21 12.72 9.70
N ILE A 68 -8.12 12.55 10.46
CA ILE A 68 -7.09 11.55 10.18
C ILE A 68 -7.63 10.17 10.57
N ALA A 69 -8.56 9.67 9.77
CA ALA A 69 -9.19 8.37 9.91
C ALA A 69 -9.28 7.69 8.54
N LEU A 70 -9.26 6.37 8.54
CA LEU A 70 -9.43 5.62 7.31
C LEU A 70 -10.90 5.72 6.85
N PRO A 71 -11.18 6.15 5.62
CA PRO A 71 -12.54 6.11 5.08
C PRO A 71 -13.11 4.70 5.19
N GLY A 72 -14.39 4.57 5.53
CA GLY A 72 -15.03 3.25 5.64
C GLY A 72 -14.88 2.41 4.37
N LEU A 73 -14.96 3.07 3.21
CA LEU A 73 -14.77 2.46 1.88
C LEU A 73 -13.35 1.93 1.64
N PHE A 74 -12.36 2.38 2.40
CA PHE A 74 -10.96 2.01 2.25
C PHE A 74 -10.59 0.71 2.97
N ARG A 75 -11.41 0.25 3.92
CA ARG A 75 -11.17 -1.01 4.64
C ARG A 75 -11.04 -2.23 3.71
N PRO A 76 -11.97 -2.48 2.76
CA PRO A 76 -11.80 -3.60 1.82
C PRO A 76 -10.60 -3.41 0.91
N VAL A 77 -10.26 -2.17 0.54
CA VAL A 77 -9.08 -1.84 -0.28
C VAL A 77 -7.79 -2.25 0.43
N LEU A 78 -7.68 -2.04 1.74
CA LEU A 78 -6.53 -2.49 2.52
C LEU A 78 -6.39 -4.01 2.56
N VAL A 79 -7.51 -4.73 2.65
CA VAL A 79 -7.48 -6.21 2.63
C VAL A 79 -6.99 -6.69 1.27
N ILE A 80 -7.49 -6.11 0.18
CA ILE A 80 -7.05 -6.42 -1.19
C ILE A 80 -5.57 -6.10 -1.36
N LEU A 81 -5.09 -4.96 -0.86
CA LEU A 81 -3.68 -4.59 -0.89
C LEU A 81 -2.81 -5.64 -0.21
N LEU A 82 -3.11 -6.00 1.04
CA LEU A 82 -2.29 -6.95 1.80
C LEU A 82 -2.33 -8.34 1.17
N ALA A 83 -3.49 -8.77 0.66
CA ALA A 83 -3.62 -10.02 -0.08
C ALA A 83 -2.79 -10.01 -1.38
N ALA A 84 -2.83 -8.91 -2.15
CA ALA A 84 -2.06 -8.77 -3.38
C ALA A 84 -0.54 -8.78 -3.13
N VAL A 85 -0.10 -8.12 -2.05
CA VAL A 85 1.30 -8.14 -1.61
C VAL A 85 1.71 -9.56 -1.23
N GLY A 86 0.95 -10.24 -0.37
CA GLY A 86 1.22 -11.62 0.00
C GLY A 86 1.29 -12.54 -1.21
N LEU A 87 0.31 -12.45 -2.12
CA LEU A 87 0.27 -13.23 -3.34
C LEU A 87 1.49 -12.98 -4.24
N ARG A 88 1.93 -11.73 -4.36
CA ARG A 88 3.12 -11.40 -5.15
C ARG A 88 4.41 -11.94 -4.54
N LEU A 89 4.52 -11.95 -3.22
CA LEU A 89 5.70 -12.48 -2.52
C LEU A 89 5.74 -14.02 -2.50
N LEU A 90 4.58 -14.67 -2.62
CA LEU A 90 4.48 -16.13 -2.76
C LEU A 90 4.66 -16.62 -4.21
N LEU A 91 4.60 -15.71 -5.19
CA LEU A 91 4.72 -16.03 -6.62
C LEU A 91 5.99 -16.83 -6.99
N PRO A 92 7.18 -16.52 -6.46
CA PRO A 92 8.41 -17.27 -6.75
C PRO A 92 8.38 -18.73 -6.29
N ILE A 93 7.44 -19.11 -5.42
CA ILE A 93 7.37 -20.44 -4.78
C ILE A 93 6.55 -21.43 -5.62
N TRP A 94 5.63 -20.97 -6.48
CA TRP A 94 4.78 -21.82 -7.33
C TRP A 94 4.95 -21.52 -8.83
N PRO A 95 5.80 -22.28 -9.55
CA PRO A 95 6.12 -22.02 -10.95
C PRO A 95 4.97 -22.30 -11.95
N GLY A 96 3.92 -23.03 -11.56
CA GLY A 96 2.87 -23.49 -12.50
C GLY A 96 1.78 -22.45 -12.87
N LEU A 97 1.65 -21.34 -12.14
CA LEU A 97 0.54 -20.38 -12.30
C LEU A 97 1.00 -18.95 -12.66
N GLN A 98 2.23 -18.80 -13.18
CA GLN A 98 2.88 -17.51 -13.33
C GLN A 98 2.06 -16.45 -14.09
N PRO A 99 1.43 -16.71 -15.25
CA PRO A 99 0.73 -15.68 -16.01
C PRO A 99 -0.54 -15.19 -15.31
N SER A 100 -1.35 -16.12 -14.77
CA SER A 100 -2.61 -15.79 -14.11
C SER A 100 -2.37 -15.10 -12.77
N TRP A 101 -1.39 -15.56 -11.98
CA TRP A 101 -1.01 -14.87 -10.76
C TRP A 101 -0.42 -13.48 -10.99
N LEU A 102 0.39 -13.31 -12.05
CA LEU A 102 0.88 -11.99 -12.41
C LEU A 102 -0.29 -11.04 -12.75
N ALA A 103 -1.26 -11.52 -13.55
CA ALA A 103 -2.45 -10.74 -13.88
C ALA A 103 -3.27 -10.38 -12.63
N VAL A 104 -3.48 -11.33 -11.71
CA VAL A 104 -4.22 -11.08 -10.46
C VAL A 104 -3.50 -10.08 -9.56
N THR A 105 -2.18 -10.21 -9.39
CA THR A 105 -1.40 -9.30 -8.55
C THR A 105 -1.37 -7.88 -9.13
N ALA A 106 -1.09 -7.76 -10.43
CA ALA A 106 -1.09 -6.47 -11.13
C ALA A 106 -2.49 -5.82 -11.12
N GLY A 107 -3.55 -6.59 -11.40
CA GLY A 107 -4.92 -6.12 -11.38
C GLY A 107 -5.36 -5.66 -9.99
N SER A 108 -5.01 -6.41 -8.94
CA SER A 108 -5.34 -6.07 -7.55
C SER A 108 -4.63 -4.79 -7.11
N LEU A 109 -3.34 -4.62 -7.42
CA LEU A 109 -2.61 -3.39 -7.10
C LEU A 109 -3.16 -2.19 -7.87
N SER A 110 -3.47 -2.36 -9.17
CA SER A 110 -4.09 -1.33 -10.00
C SER A 110 -5.43 -0.87 -9.41
N LEU A 111 -6.26 -1.83 -8.96
CA LEU A 111 -7.54 -1.55 -8.32
C LEU A 111 -7.38 -0.78 -7.01
N VAL A 112 -6.37 -1.12 -6.19
CA VAL A 112 -6.08 -0.41 -4.93
C VAL A 112 -5.75 1.06 -5.20
N TYR A 113 -4.86 1.34 -6.15
CA TYR A 113 -4.51 2.73 -6.48
C TYR A 113 -5.63 3.47 -7.18
N LEU A 114 -6.43 2.80 -8.02
CA LEU A 114 -7.62 3.40 -8.61
C LEU A 114 -8.65 3.78 -7.53
N ALA A 115 -8.88 2.90 -6.55
CA ALA A 115 -9.74 3.20 -5.41
C ALA A 115 -9.18 4.37 -4.58
N MET A 116 -7.86 4.45 -4.38
CA MET A 116 -7.23 5.61 -3.76
C MET A 116 -7.51 6.89 -4.53
N LEU A 117 -7.32 6.87 -5.85
CA LEU A 117 -7.54 8.03 -6.70
C LEU A 117 -9.00 8.51 -6.62
N ILE A 118 -9.96 7.58 -6.68
CA ILE A 118 -11.40 7.90 -6.63
C ILE A 118 -11.80 8.46 -5.27
N VAL A 119 -11.27 7.91 -4.16
CA VAL A 119 -11.68 8.31 -2.81
C VAL A 119 -10.94 9.56 -2.31
N ILE A 120 -9.62 9.62 -2.55
CA ILE A 120 -8.74 10.67 -2.00
C ILE A 120 -8.52 11.79 -3.02
N GLY A 121 -8.49 11.49 -4.31
CA GLY A 121 -8.30 12.49 -5.38
C GLY A 121 -9.25 13.69 -5.27
N PRO A 122 -10.57 13.51 -5.04
CA PRO A 122 -11.49 14.62 -4.84
C PRO A 122 -11.13 15.52 -3.66
N TRP A 123 -10.51 14.99 -2.60
CA TRP A 123 -10.12 15.79 -1.43
C TRP A 123 -9.04 16.81 -1.78
N LEU A 124 -8.17 16.49 -2.73
CA LEU A 124 -7.03 17.32 -3.12
C LEU A 124 -7.44 18.51 -4.01
N ILE A 125 -8.55 18.39 -4.71
CA ILE A 125 -9.09 19.44 -5.59
C ILE A 125 -10.27 20.19 -4.97
N SER A 126 -10.74 19.76 -3.81
CA SER A 126 -11.81 20.43 -3.06
C SER A 126 -11.23 21.43 -2.08
N GLU A 127 -12.04 22.42 -1.68
CA GLU A 127 -11.71 23.25 -0.52
C GLU A 127 -11.51 22.39 0.73
N ARG A 128 -10.74 22.95 1.68
CA ARG A 128 -10.53 22.30 2.96
C ARG A 128 -11.85 22.13 3.68
N ALA A 129 -12.06 20.97 4.29
CA ALA A 129 -13.31 20.67 5.00
C ALA A 129 -13.53 21.57 6.24
N ASP A 130 -12.47 22.20 6.75
CA ASP A 130 -12.49 23.14 7.87
C ASP A 130 -12.50 24.62 7.44
N ALA A 131 -12.60 24.91 6.13
CA ALA A 131 -12.72 26.27 5.64
C ALA A 131 -14.05 26.88 6.11
N ARG A 132 -13.98 28.07 6.75
CA ARG A 132 -15.19 28.82 7.14
C ARG A 132 -15.88 29.33 5.86
N PRO A 133 -17.23 29.31 5.79
CA PRO A 133 -17.94 29.88 4.66
C PRO A 133 -17.50 31.33 4.46
N ALA A 134 -17.22 31.72 3.20
CA ALA A 134 -17.02 33.13 2.89
C ALA A 134 -18.25 33.89 3.39
N ALA A 135 -18.05 34.83 4.32
CA ALA A 135 -19.11 35.67 4.84
C ALA A 135 -19.85 36.26 3.63
N ARG A 136 -21.12 35.86 3.44
CA ARG A 136 -21.97 36.38 2.37
C ARG A 136 -21.97 37.90 2.50
N ARG A 137 -21.32 38.59 1.55
CA ARG A 137 -21.43 40.04 1.36
C ARG A 137 -22.62 40.33 0.46
#